data_AF-A0A4V3WDF9-F1
#
_entry.id   AF-A0A4V3WDF9-F1
#
_cell.length_a   1.000
_cell.length_b   1.000
_cell.length_c   1.000
_cell.angle_alpha   90.00
_cell.angle_beta   90.00
_cell.angle_gamma   90.00
#
_symmetry.space_group_name_H-M   'P 1'
#
loop_
_entity.id
_entity.type
_entity.pdbx_description
1 polymer ?
#
loop_
_entity_poly.entity_id
_entity_poly.type
_entity_poly.pdbx_seq_one_letter_code
_entity_poly.pdbx_strand_id
1 'polypeptide(L)'
;MLTLQGKYHVAQNKRLTILAEATANQPIPLAVDIDALRNACADTGRCDLYVMTQHGLMQGTLVEKRPMKFNLGSYEGHLSFLPADKKAEHVAATAARTLQHQG
;
A
#
# COMPACT_ATOMS: atom_id res chain seq x y z
N MET A 1 -9.14 -5.64 -0.04
CA MET A 1 -8.15 -5.03 -0.96
C MET A 1 -7.91 -3.59 -0.51
N LEU A 2 -6.67 -3.26 -0.16
CA LEU A 2 -6.26 -1.98 0.45
C LEU A 2 -5.74 -1.00 -0.62
N THR A 3 -5.91 0.31 -0.44
CA THR A 3 -5.22 1.33 -1.26
C THR A 3 -4.33 2.17 -0.37
N LEU A 4 -3.03 2.21 -0.68
CA LEU A 4 -2.07 3.03 0.05
C LEU A 4 -2.14 4.50 -0.43
N GLN A 5 -2.06 5.42 0.52
CA GLN A 5 -2.18 6.86 0.29
C GLN A 5 -0.83 7.57 0.12
N GLY A 6 0.25 6.97 0.64
CA GLY A 6 1.62 7.44 0.52
C GLY A 6 2.18 7.35 -0.91
N LYS A 7 3.30 8.05 -1.13
CA LYS A 7 4.09 7.90 -2.35
C LYS A 7 5.22 6.92 -2.09
N TYR A 8 5.24 5.84 -2.87
CA TYR A 8 6.19 4.75 -2.67
C TYR A 8 7.15 4.63 -3.85
N HIS A 9 8.42 4.39 -3.53
CA HIS A 9 9.41 4.02 -4.54
C HIS A 9 9.38 2.52 -4.76
N VAL A 10 9.05 2.11 -5.98
CA VAL A 10 9.15 0.71 -6.41
C VAL A 10 10.49 0.48 -7.10
N ALA A 11 11.21 -0.56 -6.69
CA ALA A 11 12.48 -0.92 -7.31
C ALA A 11 12.29 -1.42 -8.75
N GLN A 12 13.37 -1.44 -9.55
CA GLN A 12 13.31 -1.85 -10.97
C GLN A 12 12.78 -3.28 -11.17
N ASN A 13 13.01 -4.18 -10.21
CA ASN A 13 12.46 -5.54 -10.20
C ASN A 13 10.99 -5.60 -9.75
N LYS A 14 10.30 -4.45 -9.66
CA LYS A 14 8.93 -4.28 -9.21
C LYS A 14 8.69 -4.65 -7.74
N ARG A 15 9.74 -4.74 -6.94
CA ARG A 15 9.66 -5.00 -5.51
C ARG A 15 9.34 -3.70 -4.76
N LEU A 16 8.34 -3.76 -3.89
CA LEU A 16 8.03 -2.73 -2.91
C LEU A 16 8.43 -3.24 -1.52
N THR A 17 9.03 -2.37 -0.72
CA THR A 17 9.35 -2.61 0.68
C THR A 17 8.92 -1.40 1.49
N ILE A 18 8.10 -1.63 2.51
CA ILE A 18 7.62 -0.62 3.45
C ILE A 18 8.12 -1.01 4.82
N LEU A 19 8.89 -0.13 5.45
CA LEU A 19 9.37 -0.32 6.82
C LEU A 19 8.29 0.20 7.77
N ALA A 20 7.83 -0.65 8.70
CA ALA A 20 6.85 -0.29 9.71
C ALA A 20 7.54 0.33 10.93
N GLU A 21 8.41 1.31 10.69
CA GLU A 21 9.13 2.02 11.73
C GLU A 21 8.24 3.13 12.31
N ALA A 22 7.91 3.00 13.59
CA ALA A 22 7.26 4.07 14.34
C ALA A 22 8.32 5.12 14.72
N THR A 23 8.73 5.96 13.77
CA THR A 23 9.48 7.17 14.12
C THR A 23 8.52 8.32 14.34
N ALA A 24 8.79 9.17 15.34
CA ALA A 24 7.93 10.31 15.70
C ALA A 24 7.76 11.36 14.57
N ASN A 25 8.48 11.18 13.46
CA ASN A 25 8.53 12.13 12.34
C ASN A 25 8.14 11.49 10.99
N GLN A 26 7.40 10.38 11.02
CA GLN A 26 6.86 9.77 9.80
C GLN A 26 5.86 10.73 9.12
N PRO A 27 5.91 10.90 7.78
CA PRO A 27 4.88 11.60 7.05
C PRO A 27 3.50 10.98 7.34
N ILE A 28 2.47 11.82 7.57
CA ILE A 28 1.12 11.36 7.96
C ILE A 28 0.55 10.26 7.02
N PRO A 29 0.70 10.32 5.68
CA PRO A 29 0.20 9.24 4.83
C PRO A 29 0.85 7.87 5.13
N LEU A 30 2.11 7.85 5.55
CA LEU A 30 2.85 6.62 5.81
C LEU A 30 2.40 5.95 7.12
N ALA A 31 2.15 6.73 8.18
CA ALA A 31 1.64 6.19 9.44
C ALA A 31 0.25 5.55 9.26
N VAL A 32 -0.65 6.24 8.55
CA VAL A 32 -1.99 5.73 8.22
C VAL A 32 -1.91 4.45 7.40
N ASP A 33 -1.03 4.42 6.39
CA ASP A 33 -0.84 3.24 5.55
C ASP A 33 -0.27 2.05 6.33
N ILE A 34 0.65 2.27 7.28
CA ILE A 34 1.20 1.20 8.14
C ILE A 34 0.10 0.58 9.00
N ASP A 35 -0.77 1.39 9.61
CA ASP A 35 -1.88 0.86 10.41
C ASP A 35 -2.92 0.15 9.53
N ALA A 36 -3.19 0.66 8.33
CA ALA A 36 -4.04 -0.01 7.36
C ALA A 36 -3.45 -1.36 6.89
N LEU A 37 -2.14 -1.43 6.69
CA LEU A 37 -1.42 -2.66 6.36
C LEU A 37 -1.48 -3.67 7.51
N ARG A 38 -1.24 -3.23 8.76
CA ARG A 38 -1.36 -4.10 9.95
C ARG A 38 -2.73 -4.74 10.03
N ASN A 39 -3.79 -3.96 9.82
CA ASN A 39 -5.15 -4.46 9.86
C ASN A 39 -5.45 -5.39 8.67
N ALA A 40 -5.02 -5.03 7.46
CA ALA A 40 -5.30 -5.82 6.26
C ALA A 40 -4.52 -7.14 6.21
N CYS A 41 -3.31 -7.18 6.76
CA CYS A 41 -2.44 -8.35 6.81
C CYS A 41 -2.62 -9.20 8.09
N ALA A 42 -3.50 -8.82 9.04
CA ALA A 42 -3.55 -9.40 10.38
C ALA A 42 -3.75 -10.93 10.42
N ASP A 43 -4.59 -11.47 9.55
CA ASP A 43 -5.00 -12.89 9.61
C ASP A 43 -3.98 -13.84 8.98
N THR A 44 -3.36 -13.42 7.87
CA THR A 44 -2.53 -14.31 7.04
C THR A 44 -1.09 -13.83 6.89
N GLY A 45 -0.77 -12.66 7.44
CA GLY A 45 0.48 -11.95 7.15
C GLY A 45 0.59 -11.51 5.68
N ARG A 46 -0.48 -11.59 4.90
CA ARG A 46 -0.50 -11.32 3.46
C ARG A 46 -1.69 -10.41 3.14
N CYS A 47 -1.46 -9.35 2.36
CA CYS A 47 -2.51 -8.43 1.97
C CYS A 47 -2.35 -7.90 0.55
N ASP A 48 -3.46 -7.90 -0.19
CA ASP A 48 -3.55 -7.38 -1.55
C ASP A 48 -3.85 -5.88 -1.55
N LEU A 49 -3.10 -5.13 -2.35
CA LEU A 49 -3.18 -3.68 -2.37
C LEU A 49 -3.01 -3.04 -3.75
N TYR A 50 -3.48 -1.79 -3.79
CA TYR A 50 -3.16 -0.80 -4.79
C TYR A 50 -2.25 0.27 -4.22
N VAL A 51 -1.31 0.74 -5.04
CA VAL A 51 -0.38 1.80 -4.66
C VAL A 51 -0.14 2.73 -5.83
N MET A 52 -0.16 4.04 -5.55
CA MET A 52 0.27 5.06 -6.50
C MET A 52 1.79 5.21 -6.42
N THR A 53 2.47 5.01 -7.55
CA THR A 53 3.93 5.03 -7.66
C THR A 53 4.38 6.09 -8.65
N GLN A 54 5.69 6.32 -8.77
CA GLN A 54 6.25 7.19 -9.82
C GLN A 54 5.94 6.69 -11.26
N HIS A 55 5.57 5.41 -11.41
CA HIS A 55 5.21 4.81 -12.70
C HIS A 55 3.69 4.75 -12.92
N GLY A 56 2.89 5.24 -11.97
CA GLY A 56 1.43 5.17 -11.97
C GLY A 56 0.88 4.14 -10.99
N LEU A 57 -0.42 3.87 -11.12
CA LEU A 57 -1.15 2.94 -10.26
C LEU A 57 -0.69 1.50 -10.52
N MET A 58 -0.25 0.82 -9.46
CA MET A 58 0.18 -0.57 -9.48
C MET A 58 -0.61 -1.38 -8.46
N GLN A 59 -0.67 -2.70 -8.67
CA GLN A 59 -1.32 -3.65 -7.77
C GLN A 59 -0.38 -4.78 -7.41
N GLY A 60 -0.57 -5.38 -6.25
CA GLY A 60 0.13 -6.60 -5.88
C GLY A 60 -0.19 -7.04 -4.48
N THR A 61 0.61 -7.98 -3.99
CA THR A 61 0.46 -8.52 -2.65
C THR A 61 1.71 -8.18 -1.85
N LEU A 62 1.54 -7.65 -0.64
CA LEU A 62 2.61 -7.57 0.34
C LEU A 62 2.49 -8.69 1.39
N VAL A 63 3.64 -9.12 1.88
CA VAL A 63 3.78 -10.06 2.97
C VAL A 63 4.47 -9.36 4.13
N GLU A 64 3.90 -9.49 5.32
CA GLU A 64 4.49 -9.03 6.56
C GLU A 64 5.71 -9.88 6.92
N LYS A 65 6.84 -9.21 7.14
CA LYS A 65 8.09 -9.78 7.62
C LYS A 65 8.41 -9.15 8.97
N ARG A 66 8.23 -9.92 10.05
CA ARG A 66 8.66 -9.56 11.41
C ARG A 66 9.91 -10.37 11.80
N PRO A 67 11.13 -9.83 11.62
CA PRO A 67 12.32 -10.45 12.18
C PRO A 67 12.23 -10.45 13.71
N MET A 68 12.35 -11.63 14.32
CA MET A 68 12.30 -11.83 15.78
C MET A 68 13.32 -10.99 16.57
N LYS A 69 14.37 -10.45 15.92
CA LYS A 69 15.50 -9.80 16.60
C LYS A 69 15.44 -8.27 16.69
N PHE A 70 14.56 -7.58 15.95
CA PHE A 70 14.67 -6.12 15.83
C PHE A 70 13.39 -5.32 16.10
N ASN A 71 12.27 -5.95 16.47
CA ASN A 71 10.95 -5.30 16.62
C ASN A 71 10.52 -4.42 15.41
N LEU A 72 11.26 -4.48 14.30
CA LEU A 72 11.03 -3.73 13.08
C LEU A 72 10.25 -4.62 12.13
N GLY A 73 8.94 -4.41 12.05
CA GLY A 73 8.13 -5.02 11.01
C GLY A 73 8.45 -4.39 9.65
N SER A 74 8.37 -5.19 8.59
CA SER A 74 8.40 -4.68 7.22
C SER A 74 7.33 -5.39 6.40
N TYR A 75 6.84 -4.74 5.35
CA TYR A 75 5.94 -5.32 4.37
C TYR A 75 6.64 -5.35 3.03
N GLU A 76 6.66 -6.52 2.38
CA GLU A 76 7.40 -6.71 1.14
C GLU A 76 6.60 -7.52 0.13
N GLY A 77 6.69 -7.13 -1.14
CA GLY A 77 6.09 -7.90 -2.23
C GLY A 77 6.39 -7.34 -3.61
N HIS A 78 5.81 -7.98 -4.61
CA HIS A 78 5.96 -7.59 -6.01
C HIS A 78 4.68 -6.95 -6.53
N LEU A 79 4.87 -5.92 -7.33
CA LEU A 79 3.79 -5.16 -7.94
C LEU A 79 3.76 -5.36 -9.45
N SER A 80 2.59 -5.15 -10.03
CA SER A 80 2.38 -5.14 -11.48
C SER A 80 1.48 -3.98 -11.84
N PHE A 81 1.62 -3.47 -13.06
CA PHE A 81 0.68 -2.50 -13.60
C PHE A 81 -0.71 -3.14 -13.67
N LEU A 82 -1.74 -2.35 -13.41
CA LEU A 82 -3.09 -2.84 -13.62
C LEU A 82 -3.35 -3.02 -15.12
N PRO A 83 -4.11 -4.06 -15.49
CA PRO A 83 -4.82 -4.10 -16.76
C PRO A 83 -5.62 -2.80 -16.99
N ALA A 84 -5.71 -2.34 -18.24
CA ALA A 84 -6.32 -1.06 -18.57
C ALA A 84 -7.79 -0.95 -18.11
N ASP A 85 -8.52 -2.08 -18.14
CA ASP A 85 -9.90 -2.23 -17.66
C ASP A 85 -10.00 -2.04 -16.13
N LYS A 86 -9.07 -2.61 -15.36
CA LYS A 86 -9.03 -2.47 -13.90
C LYS A 86 -8.63 -1.07 -13.44
N LYS A 87 -7.87 -0.34 -14.26
CA LYS A 87 -7.51 1.06 -13.97
C LYS A 87 -8.73 1.98 -13.99
N ALA A 88 -9.66 1.78 -14.94
CA ALA A 88 -10.88 2.58 -15.04
C ALA A 88 -11.82 2.35 -13.85
N GLU A 89 -11.95 1.10 -13.38
CA GLU A 89 -12.74 0.74 -12.20
C GLU A 89 -12.21 1.44 -10.93
N HIS A 90 -10.90 1.45 -10.71
CA HIS A 90 -10.30 2.14 -9.57
C HIS A 90 -10.49 3.66 -9.63
N VAL A 91 -10.35 4.27 -10.81
CA VAL A 91 -10.59 5.70 -10.99
C VAL A 91 -12.06 6.05 -10.72
N ALA A 92 -13.00 5.25 -11.24
CA ALA A 92 -14.43 5.44 -10.98
C ALA A 92 -14.78 5.30 -9.48
N ALA A 93 -14.23 4.28 -8.81
CA ALA A 93 -14.42 4.07 -7.38
C ALA A 93 -13.84 5.20 -6.52
N THR A 94 -12.72 5.79 -6.95
CA THR A 94 -12.10 6.93 -6.27
C THR A 94 -12.90 8.21 -6.49
N ALA A 95 -13.35 8.48 -7.71
CA ALA A 95 -14.17 9.65 -8.05
C ALA A 95 -15.53 9.64 -7.35
N ALA A 96 -16.18 8.47 -7.23
CA ALA A 96 -17.44 8.32 -6.51
C ALA A 96 -17.30 8.65 -5.01
N ARG A 97 -16.17 8.33 -4.39
CA ARG A 97 -15.88 8.69 -2.98
C ARG A 97 -15.64 10.19 -2.78
N THR A 98 -15.00 10.86 -3.72
CA THR A 98 -14.76 12.31 -3.64
C THR A 98 -16.05 13.13 -3.70
N LEU A 99 -17.05 12.65 -4.44
CA LEU A 99 -18.36 13.31 -4.56
C LEU A 99 -19.24 13.18 -3.31
N GLN A 100 -18.96 12.22 -2.41
CA GLN A 100 -19.74 12.02 -1.16
C GLN A 100 -19.28 12.89 0.01
N HIS A 101 -18.16 13.60 -0.10
CA HIS A 101 -17.64 14.48 0.95
C HIS A 101 -17.92 15.99 0.70
N GLN A 102 -18.73 16.33 -0.31
CA GLN A 102 -19.13 17.70 -0.61
C GLN A 102 -20.63 18.01 -0.34
N GLY A 103 -21.32 17.13 0.38
CA GLY A 103 -22.73 17.29 0.77
C GLY A 103 -22.88 17.57 2.26
#